data_AF-A0A9D3W7B1-F1
#
_entry.id   AF-A0A9D3W7B1-F1
#
_cell.length_a   1.000
_cell.length_b   1.000
_cell.length_c   1.000
_cell.angle_alpha   90.00
_cell.angle_beta   90.00
_cell.angle_gamma   90.00
#
_symmetry.space_group_name_H-M   'P 1'
#
loop_
_entity.id
_entity.type
_entity.pdbx_description
1 polymer ?
#
loop_
_entity_poly.entity_id
_entity_poly.type
_entity_poly.pdbx_seq_one_letter_code
_entity_poly.pdbx_strand_id
1 'polypeptide(L)' 'ARVGNPIEGNVEYYGLLTDIIELDYYGKWKVVLFRCDWADVNIARGIKKDQFGFAMVNFPRLIHTGQQLIDEP' A
#
# COMPACT_ATOMS: atom_id res chain seq x y z
N ALA A 1 3.02 13.50 8.58
CA ALA A 1 3.24 12.06 8.89
C ALA A 1 4.44 11.92 9.82
N ARG A 2 4.34 11.10 10.87
CA ARG A 2 5.52 10.69 11.64
C ARG A 2 6.19 9.61 10.80
N VAL A 3 7.23 9.96 10.06
CA VAL A 3 8.02 8.98 9.33
C VAL A 3 8.71 8.13 10.39
N GLY A 4 8.08 7.01 10.76
CA GLY A 4 8.75 5.98 11.53
C GLY A 4 9.95 5.52 10.72
N ASN A 5 11.06 5.26 11.41
CA ASN A 5 12.27 4.78 10.75
C ASN A 5 11.90 3.61 9.81
N PRO A 6 12.36 3.61 8.54
CA PRO A 6 12.10 2.51 7.65
C PRO A 6 12.56 1.21 8.31
N ILE A 7 11.66 0.22 8.37
CA ILE A 7 11.98 -1.08 8.92
C ILE A 7 12.81 -1.80 7.84
N GLU A 8 14.13 -1.88 8.04
CA GLU A 8 15.00 -2.66 7.17
C GLU A 8 14.67 -4.16 7.33
N GLY A 9 14.21 -4.79 6.25
CA GLY A 9 13.86 -6.21 6.24
C GLY A 9 12.87 -6.57 5.12
N ASN A 10 12.47 -7.85 5.07
CA ASN A 10 11.46 -8.33 4.13
C ASN A 10 10.06 -7.91 4.64
N VAL A 11 9.62 -6.71 4.28
CA VAL A 11 8.31 -6.16 4.67
C VAL A 11 7.27 -6.57 3.64
N GLU A 12 6.24 -7.27 4.09
CA GLU A 12 5.06 -7.59 3.28
C GLU A 12 4.12 -6.38 3.26
N TYR A 13 3.80 -5.89 2.06
CA TYR A 13 2.84 -4.80 1.87
C TYR A 13 1.50 -5.35 1.41
N TYR A 14 0.43 -4.81 1.99
CA TYR A 14 -0.94 -5.20 1.68
C TYR A 14 -1.73 -3.96 1.28
N GLY A 15 -2.36 -3.99 0.11
CA GLY A 15 -3.15 -2.89 -0.41
C GLY A 15 -4.43 -3.39 -1.06
N LEU A 16 -5.50 -2.61 -0.96
CA LEU A 16 -6.72 -2.84 -1.73
C LEU A 16 -6.53 -2.17 -3.09
N LEU A 17 -6.53 -2.95 -4.17
CA LEU A 17 -6.44 -2.41 -5.53
C LEU A 17 -7.70 -1.58 -5.82
N THR A 18 -7.52 -0.28 -5.98
CA THR A 18 -8.61 0.65 -6.26
C THR A 18 -8.70 0.97 -7.75
N ASP A 19 -7.56 1.14 -8.42
CA ASP A 19 -7.54 1.40 -9.86
C ASP A 19 -6.32 0.80 -10.56
N ILE A 20 -6.50 0.55 -11.85
CA ILE A 20 -5.44 0.18 -12.78
C ILE A 20 -5.39 1.26 -13.84
N ILE A 21 -4.24 1.92 -13.98
CA ILE A 21 -4.03 3.02 -14.93
C ILE A 21 -3.01 2.56 -15.97
N GLU A 22 -3.42 2.50 -17.22
CA GLU A 22 -2.49 2.27 -18.34
C GLU A 22 -2.04 3.61 -18.92
N LEU A 23 -0.72 3.82 -18.96
CA LEU A 23 -0.09 4.92 -19.67
C LEU A 23 0.40 4.42 -21.02
N ASP A 24 -0.20 4.95 -22.10
CA ASP A 24 0.20 4.66 -23.47
C ASP A 24 1.12 5.77 -24.00
N TYR A 25 2.41 5.48 -24.07
CA TYR A 25 3.41 6.33 -24.70
C TYR A 25 3.45 6.06 -26.20
N TYR A 26 2.61 6.80 -26.92
CA TYR A 26 2.59 6.88 -28.38
C TYR A 26 2.36 5.54 -29.10
N GLY A 27 1.62 4.62 -28.50
CA GLY A 27 1.32 3.29 -29.04
C GLY A 27 2.51 2.33 -29.06
N LYS A 28 3.65 2.72 -28.46
CA LYS A 28 4.90 1.94 -28.49
C LYS A 28 5.27 1.36 -27.14
N TRP A 29 5.04 2.12 -26.06
CA TRP A 29 5.35 1.70 -24.71
C TRP A 29 4.14 1.88 -23.84
N LYS A 30 3.75 0.80 -23.16
CA LYS A 30 2.65 0.82 -22.22
C LYS A 30 3.19 0.52 -20.83
N VAL A 31 2.81 1.36 -19.85
CA VAL A 31 3.13 1.15 -18.45
C VAL A 31 1.82 1.03 -17.69
N VAL A 32 1.69 -0.03 -16.89
CA VAL A 32 0.52 -0.23 -16.03
C VAL A 32 0.89 0.16 -14.61
N LEU A 33 0.19 1.15 -14.08
CA LEU A 33 0.29 1.59 -12.70
C LEU A 33 -0.89 1.03 -11.90
N PHE A 34 -0.62 0.60 -10.68
CA PHE A 34 -1.63 0.12 -9.74
C PHE A 34 -1.82 1.16 -8.64
N ARG A 35 -3.03 1.68 -8.50
CA ARG A 35 -3.41 2.51 -7.37
C ARG A 35 -4.00 1.60 -6.30
N CYS A 36 -3.46 1.66 -5.10
CA CYS A 36 -3.91 0.84 -3.99
C CYS A 36 -4.09 1.70 -2.74
N ASP A 37 -5.12 1.38 -1.96
CA ASP A 37 -5.25 1.84 -0.59
C ASP A 37 -4.39 0.94 0.30
N TRP A 38 -3.21 1.42 0.67
CA TRP A 38 -2.21 0.66 1.42
C TRP A 38 -2.53 0.61 2.91
N ALA A 39 -2.58 -0.59 3.47
CA ALA A 39 -2.81 -0.79 4.90
C ALA A 39 -1.58 -0.45 5.74
N ASP A 40 -1.80 0.10 6.95
CA ASP A 40 -0.72 0.37 7.91
C ASP A 40 0.04 -0.91 8.29
N VAL A 41 1.27 -1.05 7.79
CA VAL A 41 2.14 -2.22 8.00
C VAL A 41 2.73 -2.30 9.42
N ASN A 42 2.42 -1.34 10.31
CA ASN A 42 2.78 -1.47 11.71
C ASN A 42 2.03 -2.67 12.32
N ILE A 43 2.77 -3.74 12.63
CA ILE A 43 2.28 -5.04 13.13
C ILE A 43 1.39 -4.86 14.38
N ALA A 44 1.61 -3.82 15.17
CA ALA A 44 0.78 -3.54 16.35
C ALA A 44 -0.62 -2.98 15.99
N ARG A 45 -0.86 -2.52 14.75
CA ARG A 45 -2.01 -1.67 14.39
C ARG A 45 -2.79 -2.07 13.14
N GLY A 46 -2.20 -2.74 12.16
CA GLY A 46 -2.86 -3.00 10.87
C GLY A 46 -2.75 -4.42 10.29
N ILE A 47 -1.82 -5.26 10.76
CA ILE A 47 -1.64 -6.64 10.26
C ILE A 47 -1.51 -7.62 11.41
N LYS A 48 -2.27 -8.72 11.38
CA LYS A 48 -2.14 -9.86 12.30
C LYS A 48 -2.10 -11.17 11.51
N LYS A 49 -1.58 -12.23 12.10
CA LYS A 49 -1.72 -13.59 11.57
C LYS A 49 -2.77 -14.35 12.37
N ASP A 50 -3.63 -15.10 11.68
CA ASP A 50 -4.58 -16.00 12.33
C ASP A 50 -3.90 -17.29 12.80
N GLN A 51 -4.68 -18.20 13.38
CA GLN A 51 -4.20 -19.49 13.87
C GLN A 51 -3.66 -20.43 12.76
N PHE A 52 -3.98 -20.15 11.49
CA PHE A 52 -3.52 -20.90 10.33
C PHE A 52 -2.37 -20.20 9.60
N GLY A 53 -1.94 -19.03 10.07
CA GLY A 53 -0.85 -18.24 9.51
C GLY A 53 -1.26 -17.28 8.39
N PHE A 54 -2.55 -17.12 8.10
CA PHE A 54 -3.02 -16.15 7.10
C PHE A 54 -2.97 -14.72 7.63
N ALA A 55 -2.60 -13.79 6.75
CA ALA A 55 -2.58 -12.37 7.08
C ALA A 55 -4.00 -11.80 7.14
N MET A 56 -4.34 -11.19 8.26
CA MET A 56 -5.54 -10.40 8.49
C MET A 56 -5.17 -8.91 8.47
N VAL A 57 -5.73 -8.18 7.51
CA VAL A 57 -5.36 -6.79 7.20
C VAL A 57 -6.53 -5.85 7.51
N ASN A 58 -6.26 -4.72 8.16
CA ASN A 58 -7.26 -3.75 8.59
C ASN A 58 -7.24 -2.47 7.73
N PHE A 59 -8.00 -2.45 6.63
CA PHE A 59 -8.04 -1.34 5.67
C PHE A 59 -8.62 0.00 6.16
N PRO A 60 -9.47 0.09 7.19
CA PRO A 60 -9.80 1.37 7.81
C PRO A 60 -8.60 2.17 8.35
N ARG A 61 -7.42 1.56 8.47
CA ARG A 61 -6.16 2.21 8.85
C ARG A 61 -5.17 2.16 7.69
N LEU A 62 -5.19 3.20 6.87
CA LEU A 62 -4.31 3.33 5.72
C LEU A 62 -3.00 4.04 6.09
N ILE A 63 -1.91 3.74 5.38
CA ILE A 63 -0.61 4.42 5.53
C ILE A 63 -0.77 5.90 5.12
N HIS A 64 -1.46 6.15 4.01
CA HIS A 64 -1.76 7.46 3.46
C HIS A 64 -3.26 7.55 3.16
N THR A 65 -3.85 8.75 3.28
CA THR A 65 -5.26 8.97 2.96
C THR A 65 -5.45 9.60 1.57
N GLY A 66 -4.37 9.99 0.90
CA GLY A 66 -4.41 10.71 -0.38
C GLY A 66 -4.90 12.15 -0.24
N GLN A 67 -5.00 12.68 0.99
CA GLN A 67 -5.52 14.01 1.26
C GLN A 67 -4.41 15.06 1.40
N GLN A 68 -3.17 14.64 1.63
CA GLN A 68 -2.04 15.55 1.78
C GLN A 68 -1.08 15.42 0.61
N LEU A 69 -0.38 16.51 0.28
CA LEU A 69 0.64 16.53 -0.78
C LEU A 69 1.77 15.51 -0.55
N ILE A 70 2.02 15.15 0.72
CA ILE A 70 3.00 14.10 1.07
C ILE A 70 2.52 12.68 0.74
N ASP A 71 1.23 12.52 0.43
CA ASP A 71 0.62 11.25 0.05
C ASP A 71 0.73 11.02 -1.47
N GLU A 72 1.09 12.06 -2.24
CA GLU A 72 1.39 11.96 -3.67
C GLU A 72 2.79 11.32 -3.85
N PRO A 73 2.93 10.33 -4.75
CA PRO A 73 4.20 9.64 -4.99
C PRO A 73 5.28 10.53 -5.64
#